data_AF-A0A1I7K2U1-F1
#
_entry.id   AF-A0A1I7K2U1-F1
#
_cell.length_a   1.000
_cell.length_b   1.000
_cell.length_c   1.000
_cell.angle_alpha   90.00
_cell.angle_beta   90.00
_cell.angle_gamma   90.00
#
_symmetry.space_group_name_H-M   'P 1'
#
loop_
_entity.id
_entity.type
_entity.pdbx_description
1 polymer ?
#
loop_
_entity_poly.entity_id
_entity_poly.type
_entity_poly.pdbx_seq_one_letter_code
_entity_poly.pdbx_strand_id
1 'polypeptide(L)'
;MEEEKRDYRQELREIKIERENVQSRYAGIRKELEAQNEELVHRMNKEYRDLEYSNINNDPVLVDIYERRAAFFRRSNNNISEFYDSLEQKERKLMDELDKKEYKIKKEMSSDEK
;
A
#
# COMPACT_ATOMS: atom_id res chain seq x y z
N MET A 1 -3.21 46.34 15.66
CA MET A 1 -3.11 44.88 15.53
C MET A 1 -2.72 44.64 14.10
N GLU A 2 -1.47 44.27 13.85
CA GLU A 2 -1.04 43.82 12.54
C GLU A 2 -1.64 42.43 12.34
N GLU A 3 -2.59 42.31 11.42
CA GLU A 3 -3.01 41.00 10.93
C GLU A 3 -1.78 40.36 10.26
N GLU A 4 -1.28 39.26 10.81
CA GLU A 4 -0.25 38.46 10.16
C GLU A 4 -0.72 38.14 8.74
N LYS A 5 -0.02 38.69 7.74
CA LYS A 5 -0.28 38.35 6.35
C LYS A 5 0.00 36.86 6.18
N ARG A 6 -1.03 36.12 5.82
CA ARG A 6 -0.95 34.69 5.53
C ARG A 6 0.10 34.44 4.45
N ASP A 7 1.10 33.60 4.75
CA ASP A 7 2.13 33.22 3.78
C ASP A 7 1.68 32.03 2.94
N TYR A 8 0.89 32.32 1.93
CA TYR A 8 0.41 31.31 0.99
C TYR A 8 1.53 30.54 0.27
N ARG A 9 2.73 31.13 0.10
CA ARG A 9 3.85 30.44 -0.54
C ARG A 9 4.43 29.37 0.38
N GLN A 10 4.50 29.64 1.68
CA GLN A 10 4.91 28.67 2.68
C GLN A 10 3.90 27.52 2.77
N GLU A 11 2.60 27.81 2.81
CA GLU A 11 1.56 26.76 2.85
C GLU A 11 1.58 25.85 1.61
N LEU A 12 1.76 26.41 0.42
CA LEU A 12 1.91 25.62 -0.81
C LEU A 12 3.17 24.74 -0.80
N ARG A 13 4.27 25.25 -0.22
CA ARG A 13 5.51 24.48 -0.06
C ARG A 13 5.30 23.31 0.89
N GLU A 14 4.60 23.52 1.99
CA GLU A 14 4.28 22.47 2.97
C GLU A 14 3.41 21.37 2.35
N ILE A 15 2.38 21.73 1.58
CA ILE A 15 1.57 20.76 0.84
C ILE A 15 2.41 19.94 -0.14
N LYS A 16 3.35 20.58 -0.84
CA LYS A 16 4.25 19.87 -1.76
C LYS A 16 5.12 18.85 -1.03
N ILE A 17 5.70 19.23 0.12
CA ILE A 17 6.50 18.33 0.96
C ILE A 17 5.64 17.17 1.46
N GLU A 18 4.42 17.46 1.93
CA GLU A 18 3.49 16.42 2.41
C GLU A 18 3.13 15.44 1.30
N ARG A 19 2.93 15.92 0.06
CA ARG A 19 2.70 15.09 -1.12
C ARG A 19 3.89 14.17 -1.43
N GLU A 20 5.11 14.70 -1.41
CA GLU A 20 6.33 13.91 -1.63
C GLU A 20 6.51 12.83 -0.54
N ASN A 21 6.18 13.15 0.71
CA ASN A 21 6.23 12.22 1.83
C ASN A 21 5.20 11.09 1.71
N VAL A 22 3.95 11.42 1.34
CA VAL A 22 2.88 10.45 1.06
C VAL A 22 3.31 9.47 -0.04
N GLN A 23 3.81 10.01 -1.15
CA GLN A 23 4.28 9.18 -2.28
C GLN A 23 5.45 8.27 -1.90
N SER A 24 6.42 8.81 -1.14
CA SER A 24 7.60 8.05 -0.70
C SER A 24 7.22 6.92 0.26
N ARG A 25 6.34 7.18 1.24
CA ARG A 25 5.83 6.17 2.17
C ARG A 25 5.07 5.08 1.44
N TYR A 26 4.18 5.46 0.52
CA TYR A 26 3.43 4.49 -0.29
C TYR A 26 4.36 3.60 -1.12
N ALA A 27 5.36 4.19 -1.79
CA ALA A 27 6.33 3.43 -2.58
C ALA A 27 7.18 2.47 -1.72
N GLY A 28 7.57 2.89 -0.50
CA GLY A 28 8.31 2.06 0.44
C GLY A 28 7.51 0.84 0.90
N ILE A 29 6.30 1.08 1.42
CA ILE A 29 5.41 0.00 1.89
C ILE A 29 5.06 -0.95 0.74
N ARG A 30 4.82 -0.41 -0.46
CA ARG A 30 4.51 -1.23 -1.63
C ARG A 30 5.64 -2.22 -1.96
N LYS A 31 6.90 -1.77 -1.93
CA LYS A 31 8.07 -2.62 -2.18
C LYS A 31 8.24 -3.70 -1.12
N GLU A 32 8.08 -3.35 0.15
CA GLU A 32 8.20 -4.31 1.26
C GLU A 32 7.16 -5.43 1.13
N LEU A 33 5.92 -5.06 0.84
CA LEU A 33 4.86 -6.03 0.62
C LEU A 33 5.07 -6.83 -0.68
N GLU A 34 5.71 -6.25 -1.72
CA GLU A 34 5.89 -6.93 -3.02
C GLU A 34 6.91 -8.05 -2.82
N ALA A 35 7.97 -7.77 -2.07
CA ALA A 35 8.95 -8.77 -1.64
C ALA A 35 8.33 -9.88 -0.78
N GLN A 36 7.45 -9.54 0.17
CA GLN A 36 6.74 -10.54 0.98
C GLN A 36 5.82 -11.43 0.14
N ASN A 37 5.14 -10.84 -0.84
CA ASN A 37 4.27 -11.57 -1.75
C ASN A 37 5.08 -12.53 -2.66
N GLU A 38 6.20 -12.08 -3.23
CA GLU A 38 7.09 -12.94 -4.02
C GLU A 38 7.60 -14.14 -3.23
N GLU A 39 8.01 -13.94 -1.97
CA GLU A 39 8.43 -15.03 -1.09
C GLU A 39 7.29 -16.01 -0.82
N LEU A 40 6.08 -15.50 -0.58
CA LEU A 40 4.90 -16.31 -0.32
C LEU A 40 4.51 -17.16 -1.54
N VAL A 41 4.50 -16.55 -2.73
CA VAL A 41 4.24 -17.24 -4.00
C VAL A 41 5.30 -18.31 -4.25
N HIS A 42 6.58 -18.01 -3.98
CA HIS A 42 7.65 -18.99 -4.11
C HIS A 42 7.46 -20.20 -3.18
N ARG A 43 7.16 -19.96 -1.90
CA ARG A 43 6.87 -21.02 -0.92
C ARG A 43 5.66 -21.85 -1.33
N MET A 44 4.57 -21.20 -1.75
CA MET A 44 3.36 -21.88 -2.19
C MET A 44 3.62 -22.79 -3.41
N ASN A 45 4.36 -22.28 -4.41
CA ASN A 45 4.75 -23.07 -5.59
C ASN A 45 5.63 -24.27 -5.23
N LYS A 46 6.51 -24.12 -4.22
CA LYS A 46 7.33 -25.23 -3.72
C LYS A 46 6.47 -26.33 -3.10
N GLU A 47 5.54 -25.98 -2.21
CA GLU A 47 4.65 -26.96 -1.56
C GLU A 47 3.77 -27.69 -2.58
N TYR A 48 3.27 -27.01 -3.62
CA TYR A 48 2.53 -27.66 -4.71
C TYR A 48 3.39 -28.62 -5.52
N ARG A 49 4.64 -28.25 -5.83
CA ARG A 49 5.57 -29.17 -6.51
C ARG A 49 5.88 -30.38 -5.64
N ASP A 50 6.09 -30.19 -4.34
CA ASP A 50 6.36 -31.31 -3.44
C ASP A 50 5.16 -32.28 -3.42
N LEU A 51 3.92 -31.79 -3.41
CA LEU A 51 2.71 -32.61 -3.57
C LEU A 51 2.63 -33.36 -4.91
N GLU A 52 3.04 -32.71 -6.00
CA GLU A 52 2.91 -33.25 -7.36
C GLU A 52 3.98 -34.28 -7.73
N TYR A 53 5.23 -34.08 -7.27
CA TYR A 53 6.40 -34.85 -7.72
C TYR A 53 6.85 -35.97 -6.78
N SER A 54 6.34 -36.02 -5.54
CA SER A 54 6.78 -37.02 -4.57
C SER A 54 5.76 -38.16 -4.45
N ASN A 55 6.24 -39.36 -4.09
CA ASN A 55 5.40 -40.50 -3.70
C ASN A 55 4.53 -40.22 -2.44
N ILE A 56 4.51 -38.97 -1.95
CA ILE A 56 3.68 -38.47 -0.84
C ILE A 56 2.19 -38.66 -1.12
N ASN A 57 1.76 -38.66 -2.39
CA ASN A 57 0.36 -38.96 -2.75
C ASN A 57 -0.12 -40.35 -2.32
N ASN A 58 0.77 -41.24 -1.83
CA ASN A 58 0.40 -42.54 -1.26
C ASN A 58 0.20 -42.50 0.27
N ASP A 59 0.52 -41.38 0.95
CA ASP A 59 0.31 -41.17 2.38
C ASP A 59 -0.74 -40.08 2.62
N PRO A 60 -1.98 -40.44 3.02
CA PRO A 60 -3.06 -39.48 3.22
C PRO A 60 -2.81 -38.47 4.32
N VAL A 61 -1.95 -38.78 5.31
CA VAL A 61 -1.60 -37.85 6.39
C VAL A 61 -0.70 -36.75 5.85
N LEU A 62 0.28 -37.11 5.01
CA LEU A 62 1.14 -36.12 4.40
C LEU A 62 0.36 -35.23 3.42
N VAL A 63 -0.52 -35.79 2.60
CA VAL A 63 -1.40 -35.01 1.70
C VAL A 63 -2.20 -33.96 2.48
N ASP A 64 -2.87 -34.34 3.57
CA ASP A 64 -3.64 -33.40 4.42
C ASP A 64 -2.75 -32.28 5.01
N ILE A 65 -1.52 -32.60 5.44
CA ILE A 65 -0.58 -31.60 5.96
C ILE A 65 -0.24 -30.56 4.88
N TYR A 66 0.13 -31.00 3.68
CA TYR A 66 0.49 -30.12 2.59
C TYR A 66 -0.70 -29.29 2.08
N GLU A 67 -1.89 -29.88 1.99
CA GLU A 67 -3.12 -29.15 1.63
C GLU A 67 -3.45 -28.05 2.66
N ARG A 68 -3.31 -28.34 3.96
CA ARG A 68 -3.50 -27.33 5.02
C ARG A 68 -2.47 -26.21 4.92
N ARG A 69 -1.21 -26.51 4.63
CA ARG A 69 -0.16 -25.50 4.43
C ARG A 69 -0.43 -24.65 3.18
N ALA A 70 -0.82 -25.26 2.07
CA ALA A 70 -1.21 -24.54 0.86
C ALA A 70 -2.44 -23.63 1.11
N ALA A 71 -3.43 -24.10 1.87
CA ALA A 71 -4.58 -23.29 2.28
C ALA A 71 -4.18 -22.11 3.17
N PHE A 72 -3.25 -22.31 4.10
CA PHE A 72 -2.69 -21.23 4.91
C PHE A 72 -1.99 -20.17 4.05
N PHE A 73 -1.13 -20.58 3.11
CA PHE A 73 -0.43 -19.65 2.23
C PHE A 73 -1.40 -18.87 1.32
N ARG A 74 -2.42 -19.53 0.75
CA ARG A 74 -3.48 -18.84 -0.01
C ARG A 74 -4.20 -17.78 0.82
N ARG A 75 -4.57 -18.11 2.07
CA ARG A 75 -5.21 -17.14 2.97
C ARG A 75 -4.27 -15.97 3.29
N SER A 76 -3.01 -16.26 3.59
CA SER A 76 -2.01 -15.21 3.84
C SER A 76 -1.86 -14.29 2.62
N ASN A 77 -1.90 -14.85 1.40
CA ASN A 77 -1.78 -14.08 0.17
C ASN A 77 -2.95 -13.13 -0.02
N ASN A 78 -4.17 -13.64 0.20
CA ASN A 78 -5.37 -12.82 0.14
C ASN A 78 -5.33 -11.69 1.18
N ASN A 79 -4.91 -11.97 2.41
CA ASN A 79 -4.79 -10.95 3.45
C ASN A 79 -3.77 -9.85 3.07
N ILE A 80 -2.64 -10.22 2.46
CA ILE A 80 -1.65 -9.25 1.96
C ILE A 80 -2.27 -8.40 0.85
N SER A 81 -2.99 -9.00 -0.10
CA SER A 81 -3.69 -8.28 -1.17
C SER A 81 -4.75 -7.31 -0.64
N GLU A 82 -5.58 -7.74 0.32
CA GLU A 82 -6.58 -6.87 0.94
C GLU A 82 -5.92 -5.71 1.69
N PHE A 83 -4.78 -5.96 2.34
CA PHE A 83 -4.00 -4.92 2.98
C PHE A 83 -3.49 -3.89 1.98
N TYR A 84 -2.96 -4.32 0.83
CA TYR A 84 -2.57 -3.43 -0.28
C TYR A 84 -3.70 -2.52 -0.73
N ASP A 85 -4.85 -3.11 -1.04
CA ASP A 85 -6.00 -2.36 -1.52
C ASP A 85 -6.42 -1.30 -0.49
N SER A 86 -6.41 -1.67 0.79
CA SER A 86 -6.75 -0.75 1.89
C SER A 86 -5.76 0.42 2.01
N LEU A 87 -4.46 0.16 1.81
CA LEU A 87 -3.42 1.17 1.87
C LEU A 87 -3.48 2.12 0.67
N GLU A 88 -3.63 1.57 -0.54
CA GLU A 88 -3.77 2.36 -1.75
C GLU A 88 -4.96 3.31 -1.66
N GLN A 89 -6.10 2.83 -1.16
CA GLN A 89 -7.28 3.67 -0.94
C GLN A 89 -7.02 4.81 0.06
N LYS A 90 -6.25 4.57 1.13
CA LYS A 90 -5.90 5.60 2.11
C LYS A 90 -4.99 6.66 1.49
N GLU A 91 -3.95 6.26 0.78
CA GLU A 91 -3.01 7.21 0.17
C GLU A 91 -3.68 8.01 -0.95
N ARG A 92 -4.60 7.42 -1.73
CA ARG A 92 -5.43 8.16 -2.71
C ARG A 92 -6.30 9.23 -2.03
N LYS A 93 -6.96 8.90 -0.91
CA LYS A 93 -7.76 9.88 -0.16
C LYS A 93 -6.90 11.04 0.36
N LEU A 94 -5.71 10.75 0.88
CA LEU A 94 -4.78 11.79 1.34
C LEU A 94 -4.36 12.71 0.18
N MET A 95 -4.06 12.14 -0.99
CA MET A 95 -3.74 12.93 -2.19
C MET A 95 -4.90 13.83 -2.61
N ASP A 96 -6.13 13.31 -2.63
CA ASP A 96 -7.33 14.11 -2.94
C ASP A 96 -7.54 15.26 -1.94
N GLU A 97 -7.25 15.04 -0.65
CA GLU A 97 -7.31 16.08 0.39
C GLU A 97 -6.25 17.16 0.19
N LEU A 98 -5.02 16.79 -0.17
CA LEU A 98 -3.95 17.72 -0.50
C LEU A 98 -4.31 18.56 -1.73
N ASP A 99 -4.88 17.95 -2.77
CA ASP A 99 -5.33 18.64 -3.97
C ASP A 99 -6.41 19.70 -3.66
N LYS A 100 -7.38 19.34 -2.79
CA LYS A 100 -8.42 20.27 -2.33
C LYS A 100 -7.84 21.43 -1.52
N LYS A 101 -6.89 21.15 -0.62
CA LYS A 101 -6.19 22.19 0.16
C LYS A 101 -5.42 23.14 -0.76
N GLU A 102 -4.66 22.59 -1.72
CA GLU A 102 -3.90 23.36 -2.70
C GLU A 102 -4.82 24.26 -3.53
N TYR A 103 -5.93 23.73 -4.02
CA TYR A 103 -6.93 24.49 -4.76
C TYR A 103 -7.51 25.64 -3.94
N LYS A 104 -7.86 25.39 -2.68
CA LYS A 104 -8.42 26.40 -1.78
C LYS A 104 -7.43 27.56 -1.57
N ILE A 105 -6.17 27.25 -1.27
CA ILE A 105 -5.11 28.25 -1.09
C ILE A 105 -4.93 29.09 -2.35
N LYS A 106 -4.83 28.45 -3.53
CA LYS A 106 -4.69 29.18 -4.80
C LYS A 106 -5.88 30.10 -5.08
N LYS A 107 -7.09 29.68 -4.72
CA LYS A 107 -8.29 30.51 -4.86
C LYS A 107 -8.26 31.72 -3.93
N GLU A 108 -7.86 31.53 -2.68
CA GLU A 108 -7.70 32.60 -1.69
C GLU A 108 -6.64 33.60 -2.12
N MET A 109 -5.45 33.14 -2.54
CA MET A 109 -4.40 33.98 -3.14
C MET A 109 -4.93 34.87 -4.28
N SER A 110 -5.67 34.28 -5.23
CA SER A 110 -6.21 35.02 -6.37
C SER A 110 -7.29 36.04 -6.01
N SER A 111 -7.91 35.87 -4.83
CA SER A 111 -8.93 36.78 -4.31
C SER A 111 -8.30 37.93 -3.53
N ASP A 112 -7.22 37.66 -2.80
CA ASP A 112 -6.45 38.67 -2.06
C ASP A 112 -5.61 39.59 -2.97
N GLU A 113 -5.29 39.14 -4.18
CA GLU A 113 -4.59 39.93 -5.21
C GLU A 113 -5.52 40.89 -6.01
N LYS A 114 -6.83 40.91 -5.74
CA LYS A 114 -7.82 41.78 -6.40
C LYS A 114 -8.30 42.92 -5.51
#